data_AF-A0A5J5BCY0-F1
#
_entry.id   AF-A0A5J5BCY0-F1
#
_cell.length_a   1.000
_cell.length_b   1.000
_cell.length_c   1.000
_cell.angle_alpha   90.00
_cell.angle_beta   90.00
_cell.angle_gamma   90.00
#
_symmetry.space_group_name_H-M   'P 1'
#
loop_
_entity.id
_entity.type
_entity.pdbx_description
1 polymer ?
#
loop_
_entity_poly.entity_id
_entity_poly.type
_entity_poly.pdbx_seq_one_letter_code
_entity_poly.pdbx_strand_id
1 'polypeptide(L)'
;MSALQLFTALTLLSVWFMCIEASVHDYAGERFVSKGNGFVVHGGSEGIYSSLPNHSESAISANGDSFIRFEKIIFRRPKEFANISSGLVQAIVFEVDDRETIGGSAYGGQRAVCCTADLAKLGVCSQGEIIHRPSTKNPGWPQVFGVPFNIDELTATLQPKSIQITKTGMYNLYFIHCDPNLKELVVEGKSIWKNPTGYLPGRMAPLMNFYGFMSLAFVILGIFWFSQYARFWREVIPLQNCITLVITLGMFEMALWYFDYAEFNETGVRPTGITVWAVTFGTVKRTVSRLIILMVSMGYGVVRPTVRWSHIKSYYAWRHVLSCI
;
A
#
# COMPACT_ATOMS: atom_id res chain seq x y z
N MET A 1 -9.08 29.64 -22.04
CA MET A 1 -9.50 28.38 -21.38
C MET A 1 -10.36 28.75 -20.20
N SER A 2 -11.67 28.52 -20.26
CA SER A 2 -12.60 28.99 -19.22
C SER A 2 -12.37 28.26 -17.90
N ALA A 3 -12.62 28.92 -16.77
CA ALA A 3 -12.51 28.33 -15.43
C ALA A 3 -13.33 27.02 -15.31
N LEU A 4 -14.42 26.92 -16.06
CA LEU A 4 -15.25 25.72 -16.16
C LEU A 4 -14.51 24.54 -16.82
N GLN A 5 -13.74 24.78 -17.88
CA GLN A 5 -12.94 23.74 -18.53
C GLN A 5 -11.79 23.25 -17.66
N LEU A 6 -11.19 24.15 -16.86
CA LEU A 6 -10.16 23.79 -15.88
C LEU A 6 -10.76 22.94 -14.76
N PHE A 7 -11.95 23.31 -14.25
CA PHE A 7 -12.67 22.54 -13.24
C PHE A 7 -13.07 21.16 -13.74
N THR A 8 -13.63 21.06 -14.95
CA THR A 8 -13.98 19.76 -15.55
C THR A 8 -12.76 18.89 -15.82
N ALA A 9 -11.63 19.48 -16.21
CA ALA A 9 -10.37 18.76 -16.41
C ALA A 9 -9.77 18.28 -15.08
N LEU A 10 -9.84 19.08 -14.01
CA LEU A 10 -9.43 18.69 -12.65
C LEU A 10 -10.33 17.60 -12.08
N THR A 11 -11.64 17.68 -12.29
CA THR A 11 -12.56 16.63 -11.85
C THR A 11 -12.34 15.34 -12.64
N LEU A 12 -12.11 15.40 -13.96
CA LEU A 12 -11.78 14.21 -14.75
C LEU A 12 -10.42 13.60 -14.37
N LEU A 13 -9.41 14.42 -14.07
CA LEU A 13 -8.12 13.92 -13.56
C LEU A 13 -8.28 13.26 -12.19
N SER A 14 -9.11 13.80 -11.30
CA SER A 14 -9.33 13.22 -9.97
C SER A 14 -10.03 11.86 -9.99
N VAL A 15 -10.84 11.58 -11.02
CA VAL A 15 -11.55 10.30 -11.19
C VAL A 15 -10.62 9.20 -11.74
N TRP A 16 -9.54 9.55 -12.43
CA TRP A 16 -8.61 8.57 -13.02
C TRP A 16 -7.52 8.04 -12.06
N PHE A 17 -7.40 8.60 -10.86
CA PHE A 17 -6.32 8.24 -9.91
C PHE A 17 -6.74 7.29 -8.76
N MET A 18 -7.92 6.69 -8.80
CA MET A 18 -8.40 5.82 -7.71
C MET A 18 -8.06 4.33 -7.93
N CYS A 19 -6.79 4.00 -8.17
CA CYS A 19 -6.29 2.65 -7.88
C CYS A 19 -5.76 2.65 -6.44
N ILE A 20 -6.64 2.31 -5.51
CA ILE A 20 -6.32 2.30 -4.09
C ILE A 20 -5.66 0.97 -3.75
N GLU A 21 -4.37 1.02 -3.40
CA GLU A 21 -3.67 -0.12 -2.84
C GLU A 21 -4.14 -0.29 -1.38
N ALA A 22 -4.88 -1.38 -1.13
CA ALA A 22 -5.44 -1.78 0.14
C ALA A 22 -4.91 -3.17 0.51
N SER A 23 -4.80 -3.47 1.81
CA SER A 23 -4.41 -4.81 2.27
C SER A 23 -5.49 -5.87 2.02
N VAL A 24 -6.70 -5.40 1.70
CA VAL A 24 -7.75 -6.21 1.09
C VAL A 24 -7.68 -6.01 -0.42
N HIS A 25 -7.24 -7.04 -1.13
CA HIS A 25 -7.26 -7.05 -2.60
C HIS A 25 -8.59 -7.63 -3.08
N ASP A 26 -9.32 -6.86 -3.89
CA ASP A 26 -10.58 -7.22 -4.50
C ASP A 26 -10.37 -7.50 -6.00
N TYR A 27 -10.75 -8.68 -6.45
CA TYR A 27 -10.65 -9.12 -7.84
C TYR A 27 -12.03 -9.01 -8.48
N ALA A 28 -12.18 -8.06 -9.41
CA ALA A 28 -13.43 -7.80 -10.11
C ALA A 28 -13.40 -8.30 -11.56
N GLY A 29 -12.99 -9.55 -11.77
CA GLY A 29 -12.92 -10.18 -13.10
C GLY A 29 -11.60 -9.91 -13.82
N GLU A 30 -10.48 -10.01 -13.11
CA GLU A 30 -9.16 -9.82 -13.71
C GLU A 30 -8.84 -10.95 -14.71
N ARG A 31 -8.29 -10.57 -15.86
CA ARG A 31 -7.96 -11.48 -16.96
C ARG A 31 -6.54 -12.00 -16.84
N PHE A 32 -6.34 -13.26 -17.17
CA PHE A 32 -5.01 -13.85 -17.17
C PHE A 32 -4.17 -13.37 -18.36
N VAL A 33 -2.89 -13.08 -18.09
CA VAL A 33 -1.93 -12.64 -19.10
C VAL A 33 -0.94 -13.76 -19.39
N SER A 34 -0.65 -14.01 -20.66
CA SER A 34 0.34 -15.02 -21.06
C SER A 34 1.74 -14.61 -20.60
N LYS A 35 2.42 -15.49 -19.86
CA LYS A 35 3.81 -15.31 -19.42
C LYS A 35 4.58 -16.61 -19.60
N GLY A 36 5.44 -16.64 -20.62
CA GLY A 36 6.17 -17.86 -20.99
C GLY A 36 5.20 -18.94 -21.48
N ASN A 37 5.20 -20.10 -20.81
CA ASN A 37 4.37 -21.25 -21.14
C ASN A 37 3.10 -21.39 -20.29
N GLY A 38 2.73 -20.35 -19.54
CA GLY A 38 1.54 -20.33 -18.70
C GLY A 38 0.83 -18.98 -18.71
N PHE A 39 -0.28 -18.91 -18.01
CA PHE A 39 -1.12 -17.73 -17.88
C PHE A 39 -1.14 -17.31 -16.42
N VAL A 40 -0.96 -16.01 -16.15
CA VAL A 40 -0.70 -15.51 -14.80
C VAL A 40 -1.53 -14.25 -14.52
N VAL A 41 -2.07 -14.17 -13.31
CA VAL A 41 -2.63 -12.94 -12.69
C VAL A 41 -1.88 -12.67 -11.40
N HIS A 42 -1.53 -11.41 -11.17
CA HIS A 42 -0.93 -10.95 -9.92
C HIS A 42 -2.05 -10.63 -8.92
N GLY A 43 -2.19 -11.45 -7.87
CA GLY A 43 -3.23 -11.26 -6.86
C GLY A 43 -2.90 -10.13 -5.86
N GLY A 44 -1.62 -9.97 -5.53
CA GLY A 44 -1.23 -8.95 -4.55
C GLY A 44 0.18 -9.18 -4.03
N SER A 45 0.76 -8.13 -3.47
CA SER A 45 2.08 -8.17 -2.85
C SER A 45 2.07 -7.32 -1.60
N GLU A 46 2.21 -7.96 -0.44
CA GLU A 46 2.18 -7.25 0.84
C GLU A 46 3.28 -7.73 1.78
N GLY A 47 3.81 -6.78 2.54
CA GLY A 47 4.72 -7.05 3.65
C GLY A 47 3.93 -7.49 4.88
N ILE A 48 4.25 -8.65 5.45
CA ILE A 48 3.57 -9.17 6.63
C ILE A 48 4.62 -9.47 7.70
N TYR A 49 4.39 -8.99 8.92
CA TYR A 49 5.17 -9.38 10.10
C TYR A 49 4.68 -10.71 10.63
N SER A 50 5.62 -11.53 11.10
CA SER A 50 5.32 -12.80 11.76
C SER A 50 4.53 -12.60 13.04
N SER A 51 3.52 -13.44 13.26
CA SER A 51 2.90 -13.64 14.56
C SER A 51 3.60 -14.77 15.32
N LEU A 52 3.72 -14.64 16.65
CA LEU A 52 4.14 -15.76 17.49
C LEU A 52 3.06 -16.85 17.48
N PRO A 53 3.41 -18.14 17.41
CA PRO A 53 2.43 -19.20 17.51
C PRO A 53 1.82 -19.21 18.91
N ASN A 54 0.55 -18.83 19.03
CA ASN A 54 -0.19 -18.95 20.29
C ASN A 54 -0.56 -20.42 20.52
N HIS A 55 0.10 -21.06 21.50
CA HIS A 55 -0.36 -22.33 22.10
C HIS A 55 -1.57 -22.06 23.00
N SER A 56 -2.73 -21.72 22.43
CA SER A 56 -4.03 -21.83 23.10
C SER A 56 -5.14 -21.57 22.08
N GLU A 57 -5.79 -22.65 21.65
CA GLU A 57 -7.02 -22.65 20.84
C GLU A 57 -8.21 -22.15 21.68
N SER A 58 -8.19 -20.90 22.16
CA SER A 58 -9.35 -20.27 22.81
C SER A 58 -9.09 -18.81 23.14
N ALA A 59 -9.10 -17.94 22.12
CA ALA A 59 -9.59 -16.57 22.29
C ALA A 59 -9.84 -15.93 20.93
N ILE A 60 -11.07 -15.46 20.75
CA ILE A 60 -11.46 -14.51 19.72
C ILE A 60 -10.78 -13.18 20.09
N SER A 61 -9.48 -13.06 19.84
CA SER A 61 -8.79 -11.79 19.94
C SER A 61 -8.05 -11.55 18.64
N ALA A 62 -8.67 -10.72 17.82
CA ALA A 62 -8.17 -10.29 16.52
C ALA A 62 -6.86 -9.47 16.58
N ASN A 63 -6.18 -9.43 17.73
CA ASN A 63 -5.02 -8.59 18.00
C ASN A 63 -3.79 -9.49 18.20
N GLY A 64 -2.89 -9.51 17.20
CA GLY A 64 -1.61 -10.22 17.27
C GLY A 64 -1.39 -11.30 16.21
N ASP A 65 -2.44 -11.79 15.55
CA ASP A 65 -2.33 -12.82 14.53
C ASP A 65 -2.05 -12.23 13.14
N SER A 66 -1.11 -12.85 12.42
CA SER A 66 -0.79 -12.51 11.04
C SER A 66 -1.25 -13.62 10.11
N PHE A 67 -2.06 -13.27 9.11
CA PHE A 67 -2.59 -14.25 8.19
C PHE A 67 -2.91 -13.68 6.81
N ILE A 68 -2.89 -14.58 5.83
CA ILE A 68 -3.44 -14.36 4.49
C ILE A 68 -4.69 -15.22 4.38
N ARG A 69 -5.85 -14.60 4.12
CA ARG A 69 -7.13 -15.30 4.00
C ARG A 69 -7.71 -15.11 2.61
N PHE A 70 -8.11 -16.22 2.01
CA PHE A 70 -8.89 -16.22 0.78
C PHE A 70 -10.38 -16.22 1.10
N GLU A 71 -11.11 -15.25 0.55
CA GLU A 71 -12.57 -15.17 0.66
C GLU A 71 -13.20 -15.34 -0.71
N LYS A 72 -13.85 -16.50 -0.90
CA LYS A 72 -14.67 -16.82 -2.08
C LYS A 72 -13.97 -16.44 -3.39
N ILE A 73 -12.80 -17.01 -3.65
CA ILE A 73 -12.14 -16.86 -4.95
C ILE A 73 -12.83 -17.77 -5.94
N ILE A 74 -13.33 -17.17 -7.02
CA ILE A 74 -14.09 -17.81 -8.08
C ILE A 74 -13.31 -17.61 -9.39
N PHE A 75 -13.01 -18.71 -10.06
CA PHE A 75 -12.46 -18.72 -11.39
C PHE A 75 -13.58 -18.99 -12.37
N ARG A 76 -13.81 -18.07 -13.30
CA ARG A 76 -14.90 -18.18 -14.28
C ARG A 76 -14.32 -18.37 -15.67
N ARG A 77 -14.70 -19.47 -16.32
CA ARG A 77 -14.27 -19.79 -17.69
C ARG A 77 -15.33 -19.41 -18.72
N PRO A 78 -14.92 -19.15 -19.98
CA PRO A 78 -15.85 -18.95 -21.10
C PRO A 78 -16.74 -20.18 -21.35
N LYS A 79 -17.99 -19.94 -21.77
CA LYS A 79 -19.01 -20.98 -22.02
C LYS A 79 -18.59 -22.01 -23.07
N GLU A 80 -17.79 -21.58 -24.04
CA GLU A 80 -17.30 -22.40 -25.16
C GLU A 80 -16.47 -23.60 -24.71
N PHE A 81 -15.84 -23.50 -23.54
CA PHE A 81 -14.96 -24.53 -22.99
C PHE A 81 -15.57 -25.25 -21.78
N ALA A 82 -16.87 -25.04 -21.48
CA ALA A 82 -17.56 -25.67 -20.36
C ALA A 82 -17.67 -27.21 -20.50
N ASN A 83 -17.77 -27.70 -21.73
CA ASN A 83 -17.98 -29.13 -22.01
C ASN A 83 -16.69 -29.98 -21.89
N ILE A 84 -15.54 -29.35 -21.63
CA ILE A 84 -14.24 -30.01 -21.56
C ILE A 84 -13.78 -30.03 -20.10
N SER A 85 -13.23 -31.15 -19.63
CA SER A 85 -12.47 -31.16 -18.38
C SER A 85 -11.20 -30.33 -18.58
N SER A 86 -11.21 -29.10 -18.08
CA SER A 86 -10.07 -28.18 -18.23
C SER A 86 -9.02 -28.42 -17.15
N GLY A 87 -7.82 -27.91 -17.39
CA GLY A 87 -6.69 -28.00 -16.48
C GLY A 87 -6.89 -27.27 -15.14
N LEU A 88 -5.99 -27.57 -14.22
CA LEU A 88 -5.96 -27.06 -12.86
C LEU A 88 -5.62 -25.55 -12.83
N VAL A 89 -6.38 -24.77 -12.05
CA VAL A 89 -5.99 -23.40 -11.69
C VAL A 89 -5.38 -23.42 -10.31
N GLN A 90 -4.21 -22.81 -10.16
CA GLN A 90 -3.45 -22.85 -8.92
C GLN A 90 -3.19 -21.44 -8.40
N ALA A 91 -3.52 -21.21 -7.13
CA ALA A 91 -3.12 -20.05 -6.37
C ALA A 91 -1.81 -20.38 -5.64
N ILE A 92 -0.75 -19.61 -5.88
CA ILE A 92 0.54 -19.77 -5.22
C ILE A 92 0.86 -18.55 -4.37
N VAL A 93 1.21 -18.80 -3.11
CA VAL A 93 1.68 -17.79 -2.16
C VAL A 93 3.13 -18.07 -1.80
N PHE A 94 3.99 -17.07 -1.93
CA PHE A 94 5.42 -17.22 -1.68
C PHE A 94 6.06 -15.94 -1.16
N GLU A 95 7.12 -16.10 -0.38
CA GLU A 95 7.99 -14.99 0.02
C GLU A 95 8.84 -14.54 -1.18
N VAL A 96 9.14 -13.23 -1.31
CA VAL A 96 9.99 -12.70 -2.40
C VAL A 96 11.34 -13.42 -2.51
N ASP A 97 11.93 -13.80 -1.38
CA ASP A 97 13.16 -14.58 -1.31
C ASP A 97 13.05 -15.95 -2.00
N ASP A 98 11.86 -16.55 -1.99
CA ASP A 98 11.55 -17.85 -2.57
C ASP A 98 11.10 -17.73 -4.03
N ARG A 99 11.16 -16.55 -4.65
CA ARG A 99 10.80 -16.36 -6.07
C ARG A 99 11.58 -17.30 -7.00
N GLU A 100 12.82 -17.60 -6.65
CA GLU A 100 13.71 -18.49 -7.41
C GLU A 100 13.37 -19.98 -7.24
N THR A 101 12.45 -20.34 -6.35
CA THR A 101 11.97 -21.72 -6.20
C THR A 101 10.75 -22.03 -7.07
N ILE A 102 10.16 -21.00 -7.69
CA ILE A 102 8.97 -21.11 -8.54
C ILE A 102 9.36 -21.08 -10.01
N GLY A 103 8.87 -22.03 -10.79
CA GLY A 103 9.27 -22.23 -12.16
C GLY A 103 10.69 -22.78 -12.27
N GLY A 104 11.09 -23.11 -13.50
CA GLY A 104 12.43 -23.56 -13.80
C GLY A 104 12.73 -23.47 -15.29
N SER A 105 13.99 -23.63 -15.65
CA SER A 105 14.39 -23.83 -17.04
C SER A 105 15.24 -25.09 -17.11
N ALA A 106 14.80 -26.10 -17.86
CA ALA A 106 15.60 -27.30 -18.08
C ALA A 106 16.82 -27.04 -19.00
N TYR A 107 16.72 -26.03 -19.86
CA TYR A 107 17.71 -25.77 -20.92
C TYR A 107 18.33 -24.36 -20.84
N GLY A 108 18.32 -23.71 -19.66
CA GLY A 108 18.98 -22.41 -19.48
C GLY A 108 18.35 -21.22 -20.24
N GLY A 109 17.12 -21.37 -20.74
CA GLY A 109 16.36 -20.34 -21.46
C GLY A 109 15.30 -19.62 -20.61
N GLN A 110 14.20 -19.21 -21.25
CA GLN A 110 13.06 -18.61 -20.56
C GLN A 110 12.52 -19.54 -19.46
N ARG A 111 12.22 -18.95 -18.29
CA ARG A 111 11.75 -19.66 -17.12
C ARG A 111 10.31 -20.15 -17.36
N ALA A 112 10.14 -21.46 -17.46
CA ALA A 112 8.85 -22.12 -17.57
C ALA A 112 8.20 -22.17 -16.18
N VAL A 113 6.95 -21.75 -16.10
CA VAL A 113 6.17 -21.79 -14.86
C VAL A 113 5.36 -23.10 -14.80
N CYS A 114 4.88 -23.55 -15.95
CA CYS A 114 4.07 -24.75 -16.09
C CYS A 114 4.90 -25.98 -16.41
N CYS A 115 4.56 -27.11 -15.80
CA CYS A 115 5.19 -28.39 -16.06
C CYS A 115 4.77 -28.92 -17.44
N THR A 116 5.73 -29.05 -18.35
CA THR A 116 5.54 -29.64 -19.68
C THR A 116 5.66 -31.17 -19.61
N ALA A 117 5.15 -31.86 -20.63
CA ALA A 117 5.22 -33.32 -20.71
C ALA A 117 6.67 -33.86 -20.65
N ASP A 118 7.64 -33.12 -21.20
CA ASP A 118 9.06 -33.51 -21.17
C ASP A 118 9.64 -33.46 -19.76
N LEU A 119 9.23 -32.48 -18.96
CA LEU A 119 9.64 -32.35 -17.55
C LEU A 119 8.94 -33.38 -16.66
N ALA A 120 7.70 -33.73 -16.99
CA ALA A 120 6.97 -34.77 -16.29
C ALA A 120 7.59 -36.15 -16.52
N LYS A 121 8.07 -36.45 -17.74
CA LYS A 121 8.81 -37.69 -18.05
C LYS A 121 10.12 -37.81 -17.27
N LEU A 122 10.76 -36.69 -16.94
CA LEU A 122 11.95 -36.65 -16.09
C LEU A 122 11.64 -36.83 -14.59
N GLY A 123 10.36 -36.97 -14.22
CA GLY A 123 9.93 -37.21 -12.84
C GLY A 123 10.02 -35.98 -11.92
N VAL A 124 10.14 -34.78 -12.49
CA VAL A 124 10.32 -33.54 -11.70
C VAL A 124 9.00 -32.93 -11.23
N CYS A 125 7.93 -33.08 -12.02
CA CYS A 125 6.61 -32.49 -11.75
C CYS A 125 5.48 -33.24 -12.47
N SER A 126 4.24 -33.06 -12.04
CA SER A 126 3.07 -33.59 -12.74
C SER A 126 2.69 -32.67 -13.91
N GLN A 127 2.33 -33.26 -15.06
CA GLN A 127 1.96 -32.49 -16.24
C GLN A 127 0.77 -31.56 -15.96
N GLY A 128 0.89 -30.28 -16.31
CA GLY A 128 -0.18 -29.29 -16.13
C GLY A 128 -0.19 -28.59 -14.76
N GLU A 129 0.71 -28.94 -13.85
CA GLU A 129 0.89 -28.23 -12.57
C GLU A 129 2.01 -27.16 -12.63
N ILE A 130 1.96 -26.19 -11.71
CA ILE A 130 3.05 -25.24 -11.48
C ILE A 130 4.27 -25.95 -10.92
N ILE A 131 5.42 -25.67 -11.54
CA ILE A 131 6.72 -26.10 -11.02
C ILE A 131 7.04 -25.28 -9.78
N HIS A 132 7.19 -25.95 -8.64
CA HIS A 132 7.61 -25.33 -7.39
C HIS A 132 8.57 -26.24 -6.64
N ARG A 133 9.50 -25.66 -5.89
CA ARG A 133 10.42 -26.37 -5.02
C ARG A 133 10.27 -25.88 -3.57
N PRO A 134 10.31 -26.77 -2.56
CA PRO A 134 10.34 -26.34 -1.17
C PRO A 134 11.51 -25.39 -0.92
N SER A 135 11.26 -24.31 -0.18
CA SER A 135 12.30 -23.38 0.24
C SER A 135 13.25 -24.06 1.24
N THR A 136 14.54 -23.79 1.08
CA THR A 136 15.57 -24.23 2.04
C THR A 136 15.55 -23.42 3.32
N LYS A 137 15.07 -22.17 3.26
CA LYS A 137 14.98 -21.25 4.40
C LYS A 137 13.69 -21.46 5.19
N ASN A 138 12.58 -21.76 4.51
CA ASN A 138 11.24 -21.86 5.09
C ASN A 138 10.61 -23.23 4.73
N PRO A 139 10.69 -24.23 5.62
CA PRO A 139 10.09 -25.53 5.34
C PRO A 139 8.57 -25.39 5.16
N GLY A 140 8.03 -25.99 4.09
CA GLY A 140 6.60 -25.94 3.76
C GLY A 140 6.15 -24.72 2.93
N TRP A 141 7.08 -23.87 2.49
CA TRP A 141 6.82 -22.81 1.50
C TRP A 141 7.46 -23.18 0.16
N PRO A 142 6.89 -22.76 -0.99
CA PRO A 142 5.68 -21.96 -1.17
C PRO A 142 4.38 -22.74 -0.94
N GLN A 143 3.30 -22.03 -0.61
CA GLN A 143 1.96 -22.61 -0.42
C GLN A 143 1.20 -22.60 -1.74
N VAL A 144 0.77 -23.77 -2.23
CA VAL A 144 0.07 -23.92 -3.51
C VAL A 144 -1.31 -24.54 -3.28
N PHE A 145 -2.34 -23.93 -3.84
CA PHE A 145 -3.72 -24.41 -3.77
C PHE A 145 -4.28 -24.57 -5.19
N GLY A 146 -4.51 -25.81 -5.60
CA GLY A 146 -5.12 -26.12 -6.89
C GLY A 146 -6.63 -26.30 -6.79
N VAL A 147 -7.36 -25.75 -7.76
CA VAL A 147 -8.78 -25.98 -7.96
C VAL A 147 -8.99 -26.53 -9.37
N PRO A 148 -9.50 -27.77 -9.51
CA PRO A 148 -9.83 -28.33 -10.82
C PRO A 148 -11.15 -27.78 -11.35
N PHE A 149 -11.30 -27.76 -12.67
CA PHE A 149 -12.59 -27.53 -13.31
C PHE A 149 -13.27 -28.86 -13.61
N ASN A 150 -14.47 -29.06 -13.07
CA ASN A 150 -15.30 -30.20 -13.46
C ASN A 150 -15.96 -29.96 -14.82
N ILE A 151 -16.42 -31.04 -15.44
CA ILE A 151 -17.18 -30.98 -16.70
C ILE A 151 -18.50 -30.23 -16.43
N ASP A 152 -18.92 -29.37 -17.35
CA ASP A 152 -20.13 -28.54 -17.31
C ASP A 152 -20.20 -27.45 -16.23
N GLU A 153 -19.19 -27.34 -15.37
CA GLU A 153 -19.08 -26.24 -14.40
C GLU A 153 -18.42 -25.00 -15.01
N LEU A 154 -19.14 -23.88 -15.05
CA LEU A 154 -18.60 -22.60 -15.56
C LEU A 154 -17.68 -21.88 -14.57
N THR A 155 -17.76 -22.25 -13.31
CA THR A 155 -17.09 -21.58 -12.20
C THR A 155 -16.48 -22.60 -11.27
N ALA A 156 -15.19 -22.44 -10.98
CA ALA A 156 -14.48 -23.21 -9.98
C ALA A 156 -14.19 -22.30 -8.77
N THR A 157 -14.53 -22.76 -7.57
CA THR A 157 -14.40 -21.97 -6.35
C THR A 157 -13.31 -22.52 -5.44
N LEU A 158 -12.37 -21.66 -5.05
CA LEU A 158 -11.41 -21.98 -3.99
C LEU A 158 -12.10 -21.86 -2.63
N GLN A 159 -12.01 -22.93 -1.82
CA GLN A 159 -12.57 -22.93 -0.48
C GLN A 159 -11.91 -21.86 0.40
N PRO A 160 -12.66 -21.16 1.27
CA PRO A 160 -12.08 -20.19 2.18
C PRO A 160 -10.99 -20.83 3.03
N LYS A 161 -9.79 -20.27 2.98
CA LYS A 161 -8.63 -20.79 3.69
C LYS A 161 -7.80 -19.64 4.24
N SER A 162 -7.34 -19.79 5.47
CA SER A 162 -6.41 -18.87 6.12
C SER A 162 -5.05 -19.53 6.29
N ILE A 163 -4.01 -18.82 5.91
CA ILE A 163 -2.61 -19.21 6.06
C ILE A 163 -2.03 -18.33 7.16
N GLN A 164 -1.55 -18.95 8.24
CA GLN A 164 -0.84 -18.22 9.30
C GLN A 164 0.60 -17.95 8.86
N ILE A 165 1.09 -16.74 9.16
CA ILE A 165 2.43 -16.30 8.75
C ILE A 165 3.37 -16.37 9.94
N THR A 166 4.35 -17.27 9.86
CA THR A 166 5.33 -17.51 10.93
C THR A 166 6.62 -16.71 10.77
N LYS A 167 6.89 -16.21 9.55
CA LYS A 167 8.11 -15.46 9.24
C LYS A 167 7.77 -14.11 8.61
N THR A 168 8.43 -13.06 9.11
CA THR A 168 8.32 -11.71 8.56
C THR A 168 8.95 -11.67 7.17
N GLY A 169 8.21 -11.17 6.17
CA GLY A 169 8.68 -11.08 4.80
C GLY A 169 7.70 -10.36 3.89
N MET A 170 8.10 -10.14 2.63
CA MET A 170 7.17 -9.74 1.58
C MET A 170 6.60 -10.98 0.90
N TYR A 171 5.29 -11.15 0.97
CA TYR A 171 4.58 -12.26 0.37
C TYR A 171 3.86 -11.81 -0.89
N ASN A 172 3.89 -12.65 -1.92
CA ASN A 172 3.19 -12.43 -3.18
C ASN A 172 2.19 -13.55 -3.42
N LEU A 173 1.05 -13.19 -3.99
CA LEU A 173 0.03 -14.11 -4.45
C LEU A 173 -0.07 -14.02 -5.97
N TYR A 174 -0.03 -15.18 -6.61
CA TYR A 174 -0.28 -15.30 -8.04
C TYR A 174 -1.31 -16.38 -8.30
N PHE A 175 -2.22 -16.11 -9.23
CA PHE A 175 -3.08 -17.13 -9.82
C PHE A 175 -2.48 -17.53 -11.15
N ILE A 176 -2.31 -18.84 -11.35
CA ILE A 176 -1.63 -19.38 -12.54
C ILE A 176 -2.42 -20.58 -13.05
N HIS A 177 -2.54 -20.68 -14.37
CA HIS A 177 -2.99 -21.90 -15.03
C HIS A 177 -2.12 -22.25 -16.23
N CYS A 178 -2.10 -23.54 -16.56
CA CYS A 178 -1.25 -24.10 -17.60
C CYS A 178 -2.04 -24.60 -18.82
N ASP A 179 -3.36 -24.53 -18.78
CA ASP A 179 -4.22 -24.96 -19.88
C ASP A 179 -4.38 -23.86 -20.94
N PRO A 180 -3.99 -24.11 -22.21
CA PRO A 180 -4.18 -23.17 -23.31
C PRO A 180 -5.65 -22.99 -23.74
N ASN A 181 -6.57 -23.84 -23.31
CA ASN A 181 -8.01 -23.70 -23.59
C ASN A 181 -8.66 -22.62 -22.71
N LEU A 182 -8.01 -22.23 -21.60
CA LEU A 182 -8.53 -21.28 -20.61
C LEU A 182 -8.00 -19.85 -20.82
N LYS A 183 -7.67 -19.44 -22.05
CA LYS A 183 -7.06 -18.12 -22.33
C LYS A 183 -7.86 -16.93 -21.78
N GLU A 184 -9.20 -17.04 -21.80
CA GLU A 184 -10.11 -15.98 -21.35
C GLU A 184 -10.69 -16.25 -19.96
N LEU A 185 -9.96 -16.99 -19.12
CA LEU A 185 -10.32 -17.16 -17.72
C LEU A 185 -10.31 -15.81 -17.00
N VAL A 186 -11.26 -15.61 -16.09
CA VAL A 186 -11.27 -14.46 -15.18
C VAL A 186 -11.30 -14.91 -13.73
N VAL A 187 -10.67 -14.13 -12.86
CA VAL A 187 -10.70 -14.34 -11.41
C VAL A 187 -11.54 -13.26 -10.73
N GLU A 188 -12.45 -13.70 -9.86
CA GLU A 188 -13.33 -12.88 -9.04
C GLU A 188 -13.18 -13.29 -7.57
N GLY A 189 -13.26 -12.36 -6.62
CA GLY A 189 -13.21 -12.68 -5.19
C GLY A 189 -12.31 -11.74 -4.39
N LYS A 190 -11.99 -12.08 -3.15
CA LYS A 190 -11.20 -11.21 -2.27
C LYS A 190 -10.10 -11.97 -1.54
N SER A 191 -8.97 -11.31 -1.30
CA SER A 191 -7.94 -11.79 -0.40
C SER A 191 -7.61 -10.75 0.65
N ILE A 192 -7.61 -11.16 1.92
CA ILE A 192 -7.40 -10.30 3.08
C ILE A 192 -6.03 -10.61 3.68
N TRP A 193 -5.21 -9.58 3.82
CA TRP A 193 -3.85 -9.67 4.34
C TRP A 193 -3.80 -8.90 5.65
N LYS A 194 -3.57 -9.62 6.76
CA LYS A 194 -3.59 -9.04 8.09
C LYS A 194 -2.25 -9.19 8.79
N ASN A 195 -1.83 -8.10 9.41
CA ASN A 195 -0.62 -7.98 10.22
C ASN A 195 -0.98 -8.07 11.72
N PRO A 196 -0.04 -8.40 12.62
CA PRO A 196 -0.30 -8.43 14.06
C PRO A 196 -0.81 -7.11 14.62
N THR A 197 -0.36 -5.98 14.05
CA THR A 197 -0.71 -4.62 14.45
C THR A 197 -2.01 -4.11 13.82
N GLY A 198 -2.62 -4.84 12.88
CA GLY A 198 -3.83 -4.45 12.15
C GLY A 198 -3.73 -4.76 10.66
N TYR A 199 -4.55 -4.12 9.84
CA TYR A 199 -4.60 -4.33 8.39
C TYR A 199 -3.59 -3.48 7.62
N LEU A 200 -2.74 -2.70 8.28
CA LEU A 200 -1.78 -1.87 7.58
C LEU A 200 -0.65 -2.73 6.97
N PRO A 201 -0.33 -2.56 5.67
CA PRO A 201 0.84 -3.17 5.05
C PRO A 201 2.10 -3.02 5.89
N GLY A 202 2.88 -4.09 6.06
CA GLY A 202 4.11 -4.06 6.85
C GLY A 202 5.12 -3.02 6.36
N ARG A 203 5.12 -2.71 5.05
CA ARG A 203 5.94 -1.62 4.48
C ARG A 203 5.54 -0.23 4.99
N MET A 204 4.28 -0.05 5.38
CA MET A 204 3.70 1.23 5.80
C MET A 204 3.52 1.35 7.31
N ALA A 205 3.59 0.24 8.04
CA ALA A 205 3.58 0.22 9.50
C ALA A 205 4.50 1.26 10.17
N PRO A 206 5.79 1.41 9.79
CA PRO A 206 6.66 2.40 10.43
C PRO A 206 6.28 3.85 10.10
N LEU A 207 5.59 4.10 8.98
CA LEU A 207 5.18 5.45 8.60
C LEU A 207 4.12 6.00 9.56
N MET A 208 3.21 5.17 10.06
CA MET A 208 2.20 5.59 11.04
C MET A 208 2.86 6.16 12.31
N ASN A 209 3.86 5.47 12.86
CA ASN A 209 4.63 5.92 14.02
C ASN A 209 5.40 7.21 13.74
N PHE A 210 6.00 7.32 12.54
CA PHE A 210 6.71 8.52 12.11
C PHE A 210 5.78 9.74 12.07
N TYR A 211 4.60 9.64 11.45
CA TYR A 211 3.64 10.74 11.40
C TYR A 211 3.09 11.09 12.79
N GLY A 212 2.91 10.10 13.67
CA GLY A 212 2.54 10.33 15.07
C GLY A 212 3.60 11.15 15.83
N PHE A 213 4.88 10.77 15.74
CA PHE A 213 5.98 11.50 16.37
C PHE A 213 6.15 12.91 15.79
N MET A 214 6.08 13.04 14.46
CA MET A 214 6.15 14.33 13.78
C MET A 214 4.99 15.26 14.17
N SER A 215 3.77 14.72 14.29
CA SER A 215 2.60 15.46 14.78
C SER A 215 2.85 16.02 16.19
N LEU A 216 3.38 15.20 17.10
CA LEU A 216 3.75 15.65 18.46
C LEU A 216 4.83 16.74 18.42
N ALA A 217 5.86 16.59 17.58
CA ALA A 217 6.90 17.60 17.41
C ALA A 217 6.32 18.95 16.92
N PHE A 218 5.37 18.94 15.99
CA PHE A 218 4.67 20.13 15.53
C PHE A 218 3.77 20.75 16.60
N VAL A 219 3.15 19.95 17.48
CA VAL A 219 2.40 20.46 18.64
C VAL A 219 3.34 21.19 19.61
N ILE A 220 4.50 20.60 19.94
CA ILE A 220 5.50 21.24 20.81
C ILE A 220 6.01 22.54 20.19
N LEU A 221 6.33 22.52 18.89
CA LEU A 221 6.74 23.71 18.14
C LEU A 221 5.63 24.78 18.15
N GLY A 222 4.37 24.37 17.96
CA GLY A 222 3.21 25.25 18.00
C GLY A 222 3.01 25.90 19.36
N ILE A 223 3.15 25.16 20.46
CA ILE A 223 3.07 25.70 21.83
C ILE A 223 4.20 26.70 22.09
N PHE A 224 5.43 26.34 21.73
CA PHE A 224 6.59 27.22 21.88
C PHE A 224 6.41 28.50 21.06
N TRP A 225 5.99 28.37 19.80
CA TRP A 225 5.72 29.49 18.90
C TRP A 225 4.59 30.37 19.42
N PHE A 226 3.47 29.78 19.86
CA PHE A 226 2.32 30.51 20.38
C PHE A 226 2.67 31.26 21.66
N SER A 227 3.49 30.70 22.55
CA SER A 227 4.01 31.39 23.74
C SER A 227 4.87 32.61 23.39
N GLN A 228 5.75 32.48 22.40
CA GLN A 228 6.56 33.60 21.92
C GLN A 228 5.70 34.65 21.20
N TYR A 229 4.73 34.21 20.40
CA TYR A 229 3.75 35.07 19.76
C TYR A 229 2.99 35.85 20.84
N ALA A 230 2.41 35.18 21.85
CA ALA A 230 1.77 35.70 23.10
C ALA A 230 2.56 36.82 23.78
N ARG A 231 3.87 36.62 23.94
CA ARG A 231 4.74 37.59 24.61
C ARG A 231 4.93 38.89 23.82
N PHE A 232 4.86 38.85 22.49
CA PHE A 232 5.15 40.00 21.61
C PHE A 232 3.93 40.46 20.79
N TRP A 233 2.68 40.20 21.23
CA TRP A 233 1.44 40.57 20.48
C TRP A 233 1.35 42.05 20.07
N ARG A 234 2.00 42.95 20.82
CA ARG A 234 1.97 44.39 20.53
C ARG A 234 2.84 44.80 19.33
N GLU A 235 3.77 43.95 18.90
CA GLU A 235 4.74 44.25 17.82
C GLU A 235 4.61 43.25 16.64
N VAL A 236 3.41 42.73 16.39
CA VAL A 236 3.20 41.67 15.38
C VAL A 236 3.36 42.20 13.96
N ILE A 237 4.28 41.58 13.22
CA ILE A 237 4.53 41.85 11.79
C ILE A 237 3.68 40.87 10.96
N PRO A 238 3.09 41.27 9.82
CA PRO A 238 2.29 40.38 8.96
C PRO A 238 3.00 39.07 8.56
N LEU A 239 4.33 39.07 8.51
CA LEU A 239 5.15 37.88 8.27
C LEU A 239 4.96 36.80 9.36
N GLN A 240 4.82 37.19 10.62
CA GLN A 240 4.61 36.25 11.74
C GLN A 240 3.25 35.55 11.64
N ASN A 241 2.23 36.21 11.10
CA ASN A 241 0.93 35.59 10.83
C ASN A 241 1.05 34.51 9.75
N CYS A 242 1.85 34.77 8.71
CA CYS A 242 2.11 33.78 7.66
C CYS A 242 2.86 32.56 8.21
N ILE A 243 3.84 32.77 9.10
CA ILE A 243 4.58 31.65 9.73
C ILE A 243 3.66 30.85 10.66
N THR A 244 2.82 31.53 11.45
CA THR A 244 1.82 30.87 12.31
C THR A 244 0.88 30.01 11.47
N LEU A 245 0.43 30.51 10.31
CA LEU A 245 -0.38 29.75 9.36
C LEU A 245 0.35 28.51 8.83
N VAL A 246 1.64 28.59 8.52
CA VAL A 246 2.43 27.42 8.07
C VAL A 246 2.55 26.37 9.17
N ILE A 247 2.77 26.79 10.42
CA ILE A 247 2.87 25.87 11.56
C ILE A 247 1.53 25.17 11.79
N THR A 248 0.40 25.89 11.78
CA THR A 248 -0.93 25.27 11.94
C THR A 248 -1.26 24.34 10.79
N LEU A 249 -0.99 24.73 9.54
CA LEU A 249 -1.14 23.85 8.38
C LEU A 249 -0.27 22.58 8.49
N GLY A 250 0.95 22.70 9.02
CA GLY A 250 1.83 21.56 9.31
C GLY A 250 1.26 20.62 10.37
N MET A 251 0.69 21.16 11.44
CA MET A 251 -0.01 20.36 12.47
C MET A 251 -1.19 19.59 11.86
N PHE A 252 -2.03 20.26 11.06
CA PHE A 252 -3.18 19.62 10.41
C PHE A 252 -2.74 18.55 9.40
N GLU A 253 -1.72 18.80 8.58
CA GLU A 253 -1.20 17.80 7.63
C GLU A 253 -0.73 16.53 8.36
N MET A 254 0.10 16.67 9.41
CA MET A 254 0.61 15.51 10.15
C MET A 254 -0.49 14.75 10.89
N ALA A 255 -1.46 15.47 11.47
CA ALA A 255 -2.60 14.85 12.13
C ALA A 255 -3.50 14.09 11.14
N LEU A 256 -3.80 14.67 9.98
CA LEU A 256 -4.62 14.03 8.96
C LEU A 256 -3.94 12.78 8.39
N TRP A 257 -2.62 12.82 8.15
CA TRP A 257 -1.87 11.62 7.78
C TRP A 257 -1.94 10.55 8.87
N TYR A 258 -1.78 10.91 10.14
CA TYR A 258 -1.91 9.95 11.24
C TYR A 258 -3.31 9.31 11.28
N PHE A 259 -4.38 10.10 11.14
CA PHE A 259 -5.75 9.57 11.09
C PHE A 259 -6.00 8.69 9.86
N ASP A 260 -5.46 9.05 8.69
CA ASP A 260 -5.53 8.24 7.47
C ASP A 260 -4.93 6.85 7.70
N TYR A 261 -3.73 6.80 8.29
CA TYR A 261 -3.06 5.52 8.60
C TYR A 261 -3.76 4.74 9.72
N ALA A 262 -4.30 5.41 10.74
CA ALA A 262 -5.01 4.75 11.84
C ALA A 262 -6.32 4.11 11.34
N GLU A 263 -7.12 4.83 10.55
CA GLU A 263 -8.35 4.31 9.97
C GLU A 263 -8.08 3.19 8.96
N PHE A 264 -7.00 3.33 8.16
CA PHE A 264 -6.58 2.28 7.24
C PHE A 264 -6.11 1.02 8.00
N ASN A 265 -5.49 1.16 9.17
CA ASN A 265 -5.10 0.03 10.00
C ASN A 265 -6.29 -0.74 10.58
N GLU A 266 -7.41 -0.05 10.87
CA GLU A 266 -8.64 -0.66 11.39
C GLU A 266 -9.50 -1.30 10.29
N THR A 267 -9.69 -0.60 9.18
CA THR A 267 -10.63 -1.02 8.11
C THR A 267 -9.96 -1.85 7.01
N GLY A 268 -8.64 -1.75 6.85
CA GLY A 268 -7.91 -2.39 5.75
C GLY A 268 -8.17 -1.80 4.37
N VAL A 269 -8.88 -0.66 4.30
CA VAL A 269 -9.15 0.09 3.08
C VAL A 269 -8.76 1.54 3.28
N ARG A 270 -8.09 2.17 2.30
CA ARG A 270 -7.68 3.57 2.46
C ARG A 270 -8.89 4.52 2.42
N PRO A 271 -9.07 5.39 3.42
CA PRO A 271 -10.16 6.36 3.44
C PRO A 271 -9.88 7.52 2.48
N THR A 272 -10.46 7.45 1.28
CA THR A 272 -10.27 8.45 0.20
C THR A 272 -10.47 9.89 0.67
N GLY A 273 -11.50 10.15 1.48
CA GLY A 273 -11.81 11.49 1.97
C GLY A 273 -10.68 12.10 2.81
N ILE A 274 -10.14 11.33 3.77
CA ILE A 274 -9.09 11.82 4.67
C ILE A 274 -7.80 12.04 3.88
N THR A 275 -7.45 11.12 2.98
CA THR A 275 -6.29 11.26 2.09
C THR A 275 -6.36 12.54 1.26
N VAL A 276 -7.52 12.87 0.68
CA VAL A 276 -7.71 14.09 -0.12
C VAL A 276 -7.49 15.34 0.72
N TRP A 277 -8.03 15.39 1.94
CA TRP A 277 -7.79 16.51 2.86
C TRP A 277 -6.31 16.61 3.22
N ALA A 278 -5.66 15.51 3.60
CA ALA A 278 -4.24 15.48 3.95
C ALA A 278 -3.35 16.04 2.82
N VAL A 279 -3.58 15.59 1.59
CA VAL A 279 -2.85 16.05 0.39
C VAL A 279 -3.14 17.53 0.09
N THR A 280 -4.39 17.98 0.28
CA THR A 280 -4.78 19.38 0.07
C THR A 280 -4.04 20.29 1.04
N PHE A 281 -4.09 20.00 2.34
CA PHE A 281 -3.40 20.78 3.36
C PHE A 281 -1.88 20.79 3.14
N GLY A 282 -1.28 19.65 2.79
CA GLY A 282 0.14 19.57 2.47
C GLY A 282 0.53 20.41 1.24
N THR A 283 -0.33 20.45 0.22
CA THR A 283 -0.10 21.26 -0.99
C THR A 283 -0.22 22.76 -0.69
N VAL A 284 -1.23 23.16 0.10
CA VAL A 284 -1.39 24.55 0.55
C VAL A 284 -0.20 24.97 1.39
N LYS A 285 0.23 24.14 2.36
CA LYS A 285 1.41 24.40 3.18
C LYS A 285 2.65 24.65 2.34
N ARG A 286 2.98 23.73 1.40
CA ARG A 286 4.14 23.88 0.50
C ARG A 286 4.08 25.16 -0.32
N THR A 287 2.89 25.55 -0.77
CA THR A 287 2.67 26.78 -1.54
C THR A 287 2.91 28.02 -0.68
N VAL A 288 2.32 28.07 0.52
CA VAL A 288 2.50 29.19 1.45
C VAL A 288 3.97 29.29 1.90
N SER A 289 4.64 28.17 2.19
CA SER A 289 6.07 28.16 2.52
C SER A 289 6.93 28.79 1.42
N ARG A 290 6.68 28.44 0.14
CA ARG A 290 7.40 29.02 -1.00
C ARG A 290 7.14 30.52 -1.14
N LEU A 291 5.91 30.98 -0.92
CA LEU A 291 5.58 32.40 -0.94
C LEU A 291 6.29 33.17 0.19
N ILE A 292 6.38 32.59 1.39
CA ILE A 292 7.11 33.20 2.51
C ILE A 292 8.59 33.33 2.18
N ILE A 293 9.22 32.27 1.67
CA ILE A 293 10.63 32.30 1.28
C ILE A 293 10.85 33.41 0.24
N LEU A 294 10.00 33.50 -0.77
CA LEU A 294 10.08 34.53 -1.80
C LEU A 294 9.92 35.95 -1.22
N MET A 295 8.96 36.17 -0.33
CA MET A 295 8.79 37.46 0.37
C MET A 295 10.03 37.84 1.20
N VAL A 296 10.64 36.87 1.89
CA VAL A 296 11.88 37.08 2.66
C VAL A 296 13.03 37.41 1.72
N SER A 297 13.19 36.69 0.61
CA SER A 297 14.22 36.96 -0.40
C SER A 297 14.08 38.32 -1.08
N MET A 298 12.84 38.83 -1.24
CA MET A 298 12.58 40.19 -1.74
C MET A 298 12.89 41.30 -0.71
N GLY A 299 13.29 40.94 0.52
CA GLY A 299 13.71 41.91 1.53
C GLY A 299 12.57 42.55 2.34
N TYR A 300 11.42 41.89 2.45
CA TYR A 300 10.23 42.39 3.17
C TYR A 300 10.45 42.66 4.68
N GLY A 301 11.65 42.42 5.21
CA GLY A 301 12.09 42.77 6.58
C GLY A 301 13.10 43.93 6.68
N VAL A 302 13.65 44.45 5.57
CA VAL A 302 14.78 45.40 5.57
C VAL A 302 14.36 46.88 5.49
N VAL A 303 13.09 47.17 5.20
CA VAL A 303 12.64 48.53 4.80
C VAL A 303 11.98 49.34 5.94
N ARG A 304 12.16 49.01 7.22
CA ARG A 304 11.75 49.90 8.34
C ARG A 304 12.96 50.66 8.89
N PRO A 305 13.13 51.98 8.62
CA PRO A 305 14.33 52.75 8.98
C PRO A 305 14.44 53.13 10.48
N THR A 306 13.64 52.55 11.38
CA THR A 306 13.65 52.90 12.80
C THR A 306 13.57 51.65 13.68
N VAL A 307 14.66 50.89 13.73
CA VAL A 307 14.82 49.80 14.68
C VAL A 307 15.17 50.37 16.06
N ARG A 308 14.15 50.53 16.90
CA ARG A 308 14.33 50.70 18.36
C ARG A 308 14.90 49.39 18.93
N TRP A 309 15.80 49.49 19.91
CA TRP A 309 16.61 48.38 20.47
C TRP A 309 15.83 47.10 20.88
N SER A 310 14.51 47.18 21.14
CA SER A 310 13.64 46.01 21.37
C SER A 310 13.49 45.10 20.14
N HIS A 311 13.52 45.65 18.93
CA HIS A 311 13.35 44.90 17.69
C HIS A 311 14.55 44.01 17.33
N ILE A 312 15.77 44.35 17.78
CA ILE A 312 16.99 43.57 17.50
C ILE A 312 16.98 42.23 18.25
N LYS A 313 16.52 42.20 19.51
CA LYS A 313 16.37 40.96 20.29
C LYS A 313 15.32 40.03 19.67
N SER A 314 14.24 40.60 19.14
CA SER A 314 13.21 39.87 18.41
C SER A 314 13.81 39.24 17.14
N TYR A 315 14.50 40.03 16.30
CA TYR A 315 15.07 39.56 15.02
C TYR A 315 16.07 38.39 15.18
N TYR A 316 16.95 38.44 16.19
CA TYR A 316 17.90 37.35 16.47
C TYR A 316 17.19 36.08 16.99
N ALA A 317 16.12 36.21 17.77
CA ALA A 317 15.30 35.07 18.19
C ALA A 317 14.55 34.42 17.02
N TRP A 318 14.06 35.22 16.06
CA TRP A 318 13.35 34.71 14.87
C TRP A 318 14.27 34.10 13.81
N ARG A 319 15.54 34.55 13.72
CA ARG A 319 16.53 33.98 12.78
C ARG A 319 16.78 32.49 13.02
N HIS A 320 16.79 32.05 14.28
CA HIS A 320 16.95 30.64 14.62
C HIS A 320 15.71 29.80 14.25
N VAL A 321 14.50 30.35 14.32
CA VAL A 321 13.27 29.62 14.00
C VAL A 321 13.05 29.50 12.49
N LEU A 322 13.36 30.55 11.72
CA LEU A 322 13.33 30.50 10.26
C LEU A 322 14.36 29.56 9.65
N SER A 323 15.43 29.20 10.38
CA SER A 323 16.41 28.22 9.93
C SER A 323 15.95 26.76 10.12
N CYS A 324 14.85 26.53 10.86
CA CYS A 324 14.31 25.20 11.15
C CYS A 324 13.03 24.86 10.36
N ILE A 325 12.48 25.82 9.60
CA ILE A 325 11.28 25.69 8.74
C ILE A 325 11.73 25.50 7.29
#